data_AF-K1UP07-F1
#
_entry.id   AF-K1UP07-F1
#
_cell.length_a   1.000
_cell.length_b   1.000
_cell.length_c   1.000
_cell.angle_alpha   90.00
_cell.angle_beta   90.00
_cell.angle_gamma   90.00
#
_symmetry.space_group_name_H-M   'P 1'
#
loop_
_entity.id
_entity.type
_entity.pdbx_description
1 polymer ?
#
loop_
_entity_poly.entity_id
_entity_poly.type
_entity_poly.pdbx_seq_one_letter_code
_entity_poly.pdbx_strand_id
1 'polypeptide(L)' 'YAPILGRICMDQFMVDVSHIKEAAIGDTVTIFGKDGEKNIPVEEIAEKSHSFNYEFVCSITNRVPRKYLGE' A
#
# COMPACT_ATOMS: atom_id res chain seq x y z
N TYR A 1 -9.01 -1.03 7.27
CA TYR A 1 -7.57 -1.28 7.31
C TYR A 1 -7.35 -2.76 7.57
N ALA A 2 -6.37 -3.36 6.92
CA ALA A 2 -5.95 -4.74 7.12
C ALA A 2 -4.51 -4.68 7.67
N PRO A 3 -4.25 -5.14 8.91
CA PRO A 3 -2.90 -5.11 9.47
C PRO A 3 -2.00 -6.11 8.76
N ILE A 4 -0.72 -5.78 8.60
CA ILE A 4 0.30 -6.71 8.09
C ILE A 4 0.56 -7.77 9.16
N LEU A 5 0.51 -9.04 8.77
CA LEU A 5 0.81 -10.18 9.64
C LEU A 5 2.16 -10.79 9.28
N GLY A 6 3.03 -10.93 10.27
CA GLY A 6 4.35 -11.55 10.09
C GLY A 6 5.39 -10.58 9.51
N ARG A 7 6.24 -11.08 8.61
CA ARG A 7 7.37 -10.33 8.05
C ARG A 7 7.08 -9.94 6.60
N ILE A 8 7.55 -8.77 6.21
CA ILE A 8 7.58 -8.32 4.81
C ILE A 8 8.73 -9.06 4.12
N CYS A 9 8.44 -9.79 3.05
CA CYS A 9 9.44 -10.42 2.19
C CYS A 9 9.82 -9.49 1.02
N MET A 10 10.74 -9.95 0.17
CA MET A 10 11.25 -9.14 -0.96
C MET A 10 10.14 -8.74 -1.94
N ASP A 11 9.19 -9.65 -2.21
CA ASP A 11 8.15 -9.45 -3.24
C ASP A 11 6.71 -9.65 -2.72
N GLN A 12 6.53 -10.08 -1.46
CA GLN A 12 5.21 -10.39 -0.90
C GLN A 12 5.15 -10.14 0.61
N PHE A 13 3.94 -9.86 1.09
CA PHE A 13 3.62 -9.78 2.52
C PHE A 13 2.19 -10.23 2.74
N MET A 14 1.88 -10.64 3.97
CA MET A 14 0.55 -11.12 4.35
C MET A 14 -0.19 -10.03 5.13
N VAL A 15 -1.50 -9.95 4.94
CA VAL A 15 -2.39 -9.05 5.68
C VAL A 15 -3.55 -9.84 6.27
N ASP A 16 -4.03 -9.43 7.44
CA ASP A 16 -5.23 -10.00 8.03
C ASP A 16 -6.48 -9.45 7.33
N VAL A 17 -7.24 -10.33 6.68
CA VAL A 17 -8.53 -10.01 6.05
C VAL A 17 -9.70 -10.71 6.74
N SER A 18 -9.50 -11.32 7.91
CA SER A 18 -10.53 -12.12 8.60
C SER A 18 -11.80 -11.31 8.91
N HIS A 19 -11.67 -9.99 9.08
CA HIS A 19 -12.78 -9.05 9.28
C HIS A 19 -13.41 -8.54 7.97
N ILE A 20 -12.81 -8.80 6.81
CA ILE A 20 -13.27 -8.37 5.48
C ILE A 20 -13.88 -9.57 4.77
N LYS A 21 -15.18 -9.80 5.00
CA LYS A 21 -15.89 -10.99 4.48
C LYS A 21 -15.99 -11.06 2.95
N GLU A 22 -15.88 -9.92 2.28
CA GLU A 22 -16.04 -9.79 0.82
C GLU A 22 -14.71 -9.90 0.08
N ALA A 23 -13.59 -10.06 0.78
CA ALA A 23 -12.27 -10.13 0.17
C ALA A 23 -12.15 -11.36 -0.76
N ALA A 24 -11.84 -11.12 -2.02
CA ALA A 24 -11.71 -12.12 -3.06
C ALA A 24 -10.35 -12.02 -3.80
N ILE A 25 -10.01 -13.09 -4.52
CA ILE A 25 -8.81 -13.11 -5.36
C ILE A 25 -9.02 -12.15 -6.53
N GLY A 26 -8.06 -11.24 -6.73
CA GLY A 26 -8.10 -10.23 -7.79
C GLY A 26 -8.60 -8.87 -7.32
N ASP A 27 -9.01 -8.75 -6.05
CA ASP A 27 -9.40 -7.46 -5.49
C ASP A 27 -8.24 -6.47 -5.48
N THR A 28 -8.58 -5.21 -5.79
CA THR A 28 -7.62 -4.13 -5.76
C THR A 28 -7.39 -3.69 -4.32
N VAL A 29 -6.13 -3.53 -3.94
CA VAL A 29 -5.74 -3.12 -2.59
C VAL A 29 -4.96 -1.81 -2.68
N THR A 30 -5.36 -0.82 -1.89
CA THR A 30 -4.69 0.48 -1.81
C THR A 30 -3.66 0.46 -0.69
N ILE A 31 -2.37 0.57 -1.03
CA ILE A 31 -1.26 0.63 -0.07
C ILE A 31 -1.15 2.05 0.50
N PHE A 32 -1.15 3.06 -0.37
CA PHE A 32 -1.22 4.48 -0.02
C PHE A 32 -2.10 5.21 -1.04
N GLY A 33 -2.75 6.29 -0.60
CA GLY A 33 -3.70 7.06 -1.40
C GLY A 33 -5.13 6.90 -0.92
N LYS A 34 -6.07 7.30 -1.78
CA LYS A 34 -7.50 7.35 -1.47
C LYS A 34 -8.22 6.15 -2.06
N ASP A 35 -9.05 5.52 -1.22
CA ASP A 35 -9.95 4.45 -1.59
C ASP A 35 -11.34 4.70 -0.97
N GLY A 36 -12.30 5.07 -1.80
CA GLY A 36 -13.61 5.55 -1.37
C GLY A 36 -13.51 6.75 -0.41
N GLU A 37 -14.00 6.58 0.81
CA GLU A 37 -13.92 7.60 1.87
C GLU A 37 -12.63 7.53 2.70
N LYS A 38 -11.85 6.46 2.55
CA LYS A 38 -10.60 6.27 3.31
C LYS A 38 -9.44 6.87 2.54
N ASN A 39 -8.50 7.47 3.26
CA ASN A 39 -7.29 8.02 2.69
C ASN A 39 -6.11 7.65 3.58
N ILE A 40 -5.11 7.01 2.99
CA ILE A 40 -3.84 6.70 3.64
C ILE A 40 -2.82 7.66 3.03
N PRO A 41 -2.51 8.79 3.70
CA PRO A 41 -1.53 9.74 3.19
C PRO A 41 -0.14 9.10 3.17
N VAL A 42 0.70 9.53 2.23
CA VAL A 42 2.07 9.02 2.08
C VAL A 42 2.88 9.31 3.33
N GLU A 43 2.63 10.46 3.96
CA GLU A 43 3.25 10.92 5.19
C GLU A 43 3.09 9.89 6.32
N GLU A 44 1.89 9.31 6.49
CA GLU A 44 1.63 8.34 7.55
C GLU A 44 2.44 7.05 7.36
N ILE A 45 2.65 6.62 6.11
CA ILE A 45 3.46 5.42 5.84
C ILE A 45 4.94 5.73 5.98
N ALA A 46 5.37 6.89 5.47
CA ALA A 46 6.75 7.33 5.59
C ALA A 46 7.18 7.38 7.07
N GLU A 47 6.36 7.97 7.94
CA GLU A 47 6.60 8.01 9.39
C GLU A 47 6.72 6.60 10.00
N LYS A 48 5.82 5.66 9.62
CA LYS A 48 5.89 4.26 10.06
C LYS A 48 7.16 3.54 9.60
N SER A 49 7.71 3.93 8.46
CA SER A 49 8.98 3.42 7.93
C SER A 49 10.22 4.16 8.44
N HIS A 50 10.06 5.09 9.39
CA HIS A 50 11.13 5.98 9.88
C HIS A 50 11.80 6.81 8.76
N SER A 51 10.99 7.19 7.77
CA SER A 51 11.39 7.94 6.59
C SER A 51 10.49 9.19 6.45
N PHE A 52 10.65 9.93 5.37
CA PHE A 52 9.86 11.11 5.02
C PHE A 52 9.20 10.95 3.65
N ASN A 53 8.19 11.77 3.38
CA ASN A 53 7.32 11.65 2.21
C ASN A 53 8.07 11.54 0.87
N TYR A 54 9.09 12.37 0.65
CA TYR A 54 9.88 12.34 -0.59
C TYR A 54 10.70 11.06 -0.76
N GLU A 55 11.37 10.59 0.30
CA GLU A 55 12.17 9.36 0.23
C GLU A 55 11.29 8.15 -0.05
N PHE A 56 10.11 8.08 0.57
CA PHE A 56 9.17 6.99 0.33
C PHE A 56 8.73 6.91 -1.15
N VAL A 57 8.34 8.04 -1.74
CA VAL A 57 7.91 8.08 -3.16
C VAL A 57 9.08 7.78 -4.10
N CYS A 58 10.28 8.29 -3.81
CA CYS A 58 11.48 8.04 -4.60
C CYS A 58 11.96 6.58 -4.50
N SER A 59 11.67 5.89 -3.41
CA SER A 59 12.06 4.49 -3.19
C SER A 59 11.28 3.48 -4.03
N ILE A 60 10.19 3.92 -4.70
CA ILE A 60 9.42 3.05 -5.59
C ILE A 60 10.25 2.72 -6.83
N THR A 61 10.80 1.50 -6.83
CA THR A 61 11.67 0.99 -7.90
C THR A 61 10.94 0.85 -9.24
N ASN A 62 11.71 0.76 -10.32
CA ASN A 62 11.22 0.53 -11.68
C ASN A 62 10.48 -0.81 -11.88
N ARG A 63 10.49 -1.71 -10.89
CA ARG A 63 9.71 -2.97 -10.93
C ARG A 63 8.21 -2.72 -10.86
N VAL A 64 7.79 -1.58 -10.31
CA VAL A 64 6.37 -1.20 -10.20
C VAL A 64 5.95 -0.45 -11.46
N PRO A 65 5.04 -1.00 -12.28
CA PRO A 65 4.58 -0.31 -13.48
C PRO A 65 3.78 0.95 -13.11
N ARG A 66 4.15 2.09 -13.69
CA ARG A 66 3.47 3.38 -13.48
C ARG A 66 2.43 3.57 -14.58
N LYS A 67 1.17 3.76 -14.20
CA LYS A 67 0.09 4.17 -15.10
C LYS A 67 -0.20 5.64 -14.90
N TYR A 68 -0.20 6.41 -15.98
CA TYR A 68 -0.50 7.83 -15.96
C TYR A 68 -1.96 8.01 -16.37
N LEU A 69 -2.76 8.63 -15.50
CA LEU A 69 -4.14 8.99 -15.79
C LEU A 69 -4.12 10.42 -16.34
N GLY A 70 -4.06 10.56 -17.66
CA GLY A 70 -3.88 11.86 -18.30
C GLY A 70 -3.37 11.87 -19.74
N GLU A 71 -3.63 10.81 -20.50
CA GLU A 71 -3.80 10.86 -21.97
C GLU A 71 -5.19 10.34 -22.32
#